data_AF-A0A949BJD9-F1
#
_entry.id   AF-A0A949BJD9-F1
#
_cell.length_a   1.000
_cell.length_b   1.000
_cell.length_c   1.000
_cell.angle_alpha   90.00
_cell.angle_beta   90.00
_cell.angle_gamma   90.00
#
_symmetry.space_group_name_H-M   'P 1'
#
loop_
_entity.id
_entity.type
_entity.pdbx_description
1 polymer ?
#
loop_
_entity_poly.entity_id
_entity_poly.type
_entity_poly.pdbx_seq_one_letter_code
_entity_poly.pdbx_strand_id
1 'polypeptide(L)'
;MNNIIDISTYNPNGNDKFFFDANIWMYLFCPIGGYKKDTVTKYDGFLKKAIQVEASIFISSLVLSEFFNDNYYKVLLSGENIKIVTDDYDFARVGEPISIVTANSKLLEEN
;
A
#
# COMPACT_ATOMS: atom_id res chain seq x y z
N MET A 1 5.93 -28.55 2.71
CA MET A 1 6.99 -27.68 3.28
C MET A 1 7.14 -26.48 2.37
N ASN A 2 7.27 -25.29 2.93
CA ASN A 2 7.43 -24.06 2.15
C ASN A 2 8.90 -23.88 1.77
N ASN A 3 9.15 -23.39 0.56
CA ASN A 3 10.48 -22.93 0.15
C ASN A 3 10.59 -21.43 0.45
N ILE A 4 11.45 -21.06 1.39
CA ILE A 4 11.64 -19.68 1.83
C ILE A 4 12.92 -19.16 1.20
N ILE A 5 12.83 -18.07 0.43
CA ILE A 5 13.95 -17.49 -0.32
C ILE A 5 14.18 -16.05 0.15
N ASP A 6 15.43 -15.67 0.41
CA ASP A 6 15.80 -14.29 0.73
C ASP A 6 15.81 -13.43 -0.55
N ILE A 7 14.96 -12.40 -0.55
CA ILE A 7 14.84 -11.42 -1.64
C ILE A 7 16.17 -10.75 -2.00
N SER A 8 17.08 -10.62 -1.03
CA SER A 8 18.39 -9.98 -1.20
C SER A 8 19.35 -10.82 -2.06
N THR A 9 19.09 -12.13 -2.15
CA THR A 9 19.93 -13.11 -2.86
C THR A 9 19.27 -13.66 -4.12
N TYR A 10 17.96 -13.57 -4.24
CA TYR A 10 17.23 -14.01 -5.42
C TYR A 10 17.45 -13.05 -6.61
N ASN A 11 17.71 -13.62 -7.79
CA ASN A 11 17.80 -12.88 -9.04
C ASN A 11 16.68 -13.36 -9.98
N PRO A 12 15.68 -12.51 -10.28
CA PRO A 12 14.60 -12.89 -11.17
C PRO A 12 15.11 -13.10 -12.60
N ASN A 13 14.39 -13.91 -13.36
CA ASN A 13 14.55 -14.10 -14.79
C ASN A 13 13.20 -13.92 -15.51
N GLY A 14 13.23 -13.79 -16.84
CA GLY A 14 12.02 -13.48 -17.62
C GLY A 14 10.91 -14.55 -17.60
N ASN A 15 11.22 -15.78 -17.17
CA ASN A 15 10.19 -16.82 -17.00
C ASN A 15 9.50 -16.77 -15.64
N ASP A 16 10.01 -15.99 -14.69
CA ASP A 16 9.41 -15.86 -13.37
C ASP A 16 8.08 -15.12 -13.43
N LYS A 17 7.20 -15.50 -12.52
CA LYS A 17 5.84 -14.99 -12.38
C LYS A 17 5.65 -14.53 -10.95
N PHE A 18 5.49 -13.23 -10.75
CA PHE A 18 5.35 -12.63 -9.42
C PHE A 18 3.94 -12.13 -9.20
N PHE A 19 3.45 -12.33 -7.98
CA PHE A 19 2.24 -11.71 -7.46
C PHE A 19 2.63 -10.93 -6.22
N PHE A 20 2.55 -9.61 -6.29
CA PHE A 20 2.92 -8.73 -5.18
C PHE A 20 1.69 -8.47 -4.31
N ASP A 21 1.88 -8.62 -3.00
CA ASP A 21 0.88 -8.31 -2.00
C ASP A 21 0.65 -6.78 -1.91
N ALA A 22 -0.51 -6.35 -1.40
CA ALA A 22 -0.90 -4.95 -1.27
C ALA A 22 0.10 -4.15 -0.43
N ASN A 23 0.59 -4.73 0.67
CA ASN A 23 1.59 -4.10 1.53
C ASN A 23 2.92 -3.78 0.80
N ILE A 24 3.33 -4.56 -0.18
CA ILE A 24 4.53 -4.28 -0.95
C ILE A 24 4.30 -3.08 -1.86
N TRP A 25 3.13 -3.00 -2.49
CA TRP A 25 2.73 -1.79 -3.23
C TRP A 25 2.70 -0.55 -2.33
N MET A 26 2.25 -0.70 -1.09
CA MET A 26 2.32 0.40 -0.10
C MET A 26 3.76 0.82 0.19
N TYR A 27 4.69 -0.10 0.40
CA TYR A 27 6.10 0.24 0.61
C TYR A 27 6.71 1.04 -0.54
N LEU A 28 6.30 0.72 -1.76
CA LEU A 28 6.85 1.31 -2.99
C LEU A 28 6.22 2.66 -3.33
N PHE A 29 4.94 2.85 -3.07
CA PHE A 29 4.17 3.99 -3.59
C PHE A 29 3.44 4.81 -2.52
N CYS A 30 3.44 4.43 -1.25
CA CYS A 30 2.90 5.25 -0.16
C CYS A 30 4.02 5.94 0.65
N PRO A 31 4.31 7.22 0.41
CA PRO A 31 5.37 7.94 1.12
C PRO A 31 5.01 8.25 2.59
N ILE A 32 3.72 8.20 2.95
CA ILE A 32 3.20 8.61 4.26
C ILE A 32 3.24 7.46 5.29
N GLY A 33 3.41 6.22 4.86
CA GLY A 33 3.31 5.05 5.75
C GLY A 33 4.46 4.85 6.74
N GLY A 34 5.48 5.72 6.76
CA GLY A 34 6.55 5.69 7.76
C GLY A 34 7.37 4.39 7.76
N TYR A 35 7.45 3.71 6.60
CA TYR A 35 8.08 2.40 6.49
C TYR A 35 9.59 2.43 6.70
N LYS A 36 10.16 1.30 7.16
CA LYS A 36 11.61 1.14 7.31
C LYS A 36 12.29 1.30 5.95
N LYS A 37 13.22 2.26 5.85
CA LYS A 37 13.94 2.58 4.61
C LYS A 37 14.65 1.37 3.98
N ASP A 38 15.24 0.49 4.79
CA ASP A 38 15.90 -0.72 4.30
C ASP A 38 14.90 -1.68 3.63
N THR A 39 13.72 -1.87 4.23
CA THR A 39 12.65 -2.71 3.67
C THR A 39 12.18 -2.15 2.33
N VAL A 40 11.89 -0.85 2.27
CA VAL A 40 11.49 -0.17 1.01
C VAL A 40 12.55 -0.34 -0.06
N THR A 41 13.83 -0.11 0.29
CA THR A 41 14.95 -0.21 -0.66
C THR A 41 15.10 -1.62 -1.25
N LYS A 42 14.93 -2.66 -0.43
CA LYS A 42 15.00 -4.06 -0.89
C LYS A 42 13.90 -4.39 -1.89
N TYR A 43 12.66 -4.01 -1.60
CA TYR A 43 11.53 -4.28 -2.50
C TYR A 43 11.57 -3.41 -3.76
N ASP A 44 12.00 -2.15 -3.66
CA ASP A 44 12.23 -1.28 -4.82
C ASP A 44 13.28 -1.86 -5.76
N GLY A 45 14.42 -2.29 -5.20
CA GLY A 45 15.48 -2.95 -5.96
C GLY A 45 15.00 -4.24 -6.62
N PHE A 46 14.21 -5.05 -5.92
CA PHE A 46 13.65 -6.29 -6.48
C PHE A 46 12.68 -6.04 -7.62
N LEU A 47 11.73 -5.11 -7.44
CA LEU A 47 10.77 -4.76 -8.48
C LEU A 47 11.49 -4.26 -9.73
N LYS A 48 12.51 -3.41 -9.58
CA LYS A 48 13.36 -2.96 -10.68
C LYS A 48 14.00 -4.12 -11.44
N LYS A 49 14.59 -5.09 -10.72
CA LYS A 49 15.17 -6.29 -11.36
C LYS A 49 14.11 -7.10 -12.10
N ALA A 50 12.94 -7.32 -11.52
CA ALA A 50 11.86 -8.09 -12.13
C ALA A 50 11.34 -7.44 -13.43
N ILE A 51 11.19 -6.11 -13.43
CA ILE A 51 10.82 -5.33 -14.62
C ILE A 51 11.92 -5.40 -15.68
N GLN A 52 13.20 -5.25 -15.29
CA GLN A 52 14.34 -5.27 -16.22
C GLN A 52 14.48 -6.59 -16.99
N VAL A 53 14.14 -7.72 -16.37
CA VAL A 53 14.19 -9.04 -17.01
C VAL A 53 12.86 -9.41 -17.68
N GLU A 54 11.89 -8.49 -17.71
CA GLU A 54 10.56 -8.69 -18.30
C GLU A 54 9.78 -9.85 -17.65
N ALA A 55 9.98 -10.09 -16.34
CA ALA A 55 9.19 -11.07 -15.61
C ALA A 55 7.70 -10.69 -15.59
N SER A 56 6.82 -11.69 -15.56
CA SER A 56 5.38 -11.43 -15.49
C SER A 56 4.99 -11.00 -14.08
N ILE A 57 4.35 -9.84 -13.97
CA ILE A 57 3.83 -9.31 -12.70
C ILE A 57 2.31 -9.30 -12.75
N PHE A 58 1.68 -10.05 -11.84
CA PHE A 58 0.24 -10.17 -11.72
C PHE A 58 -0.27 -9.31 -10.57
N ILE A 59 -1.44 -8.73 -10.78
CA ILE A 59 -2.18 -7.97 -9.78
C ILE A 59 -3.66 -8.34 -9.86
N SER A 60 -4.32 -8.44 -8.71
CA SER A 60 -5.77 -8.66 -8.65
C SER A 60 -6.51 -7.36 -8.34
N SER A 61 -7.80 -7.33 -8.66
CA SER A 61 -8.68 -6.22 -8.24
C SER A 61 -8.75 -6.05 -6.72
N LEU A 62 -8.53 -7.13 -5.95
CA LEU A 62 -8.49 -7.06 -4.49
C LEU A 62 -7.23 -6.34 -3.99
N VAL A 63 -6.05 -6.67 -4.53
CA VAL A 63 -4.79 -5.98 -4.20
C VAL A 63 -4.89 -4.49 -4.55
N LEU A 64 -5.49 -4.16 -5.70
CA LEU A 64 -5.76 -2.77 -6.06
C LEU A 64 -6.70 -2.11 -5.06
N SER A 65 -7.83 -2.76 -4.72
CA SER A 65 -8.81 -2.22 -3.77
C SER A 65 -8.18 -1.89 -2.41
N GLU A 66 -7.35 -2.78 -1.88
CA GLU A 66 -6.67 -2.59 -0.59
C GLU A 66 -5.65 -1.44 -0.66
N PHE A 67 -4.82 -1.41 -1.71
CA PHE A 67 -3.87 -0.32 -1.92
C PHE A 67 -4.57 1.05 -2.01
N PHE A 68 -5.70 1.14 -2.72
CA PHE A 68 -6.49 2.36 -2.83
C PHE A 68 -7.15 2.74 -1.50
N ASN A 69 -7.73 1.77 -0.77
CA ASN A 69 -8.45 2.01 0.47
C ASN A 69 -7.56 2.66 1.55
N ASP A 70 -6.35 2.15 1.71
CA ASP A 70 -5.51 2.58 2.84
C ASP A 70 -4.80 3.92 2.58
N ASN A 71 -4.66 4.32 1.31
CA ASN A 71 -3.76 5.40 0.91
C ASN A 71 -4.42 6.51 0.08
N TYR A 72 -5.28 6.17 -0.86
CA TYR A 72 -5.67 7.12 -1.92
C TYR A 72 -6.88 7.98 -1.55
N TYR A 73 -7.80 7.48 -0.69
CA TYR A 73 -8.91 8.30 -0.20
C TYR A 73 -8.43 9.58 0.48
N LYS A 74 -7.30 9.52 1.17
CA LYS A 74 -6.72 10.66 1.90
C LYS A 74 -6.34 11.80 0.96
N VAL A 75 -5.77 11.45 -0.21
CA VAL A 75 -5.40 12.42 -1.25
C VAL A 75 -6.64 12.92 -2.00
N LEU A 76 -7.57 12.03 -2.35
CA LEU A 76 -8.79 12.39 -3.09
C LEU A 76 -9.73 13.30 -2.31
N LEU A 77 -9.81 13.13 -0.99
CA LEU A 77 -10.75 13.86 -0.15
C LEU A 77 -10.19 15.20 0.33
N SER A 78 -8.87 15.40 0.26
CA SER A 78 -8.27 16.68 0.68
C SER A 78 -8.63 17.79 -0.31
N GLY A 79 -9.17 18.90 0.21
CA GLY A 79 -9.50 20.08 -0.58
C GLY A 79 -10.85 20.05 -1.30
N GLU A 80 -11.60 18.95 -1.22
CA GLU A 80 -12.91 18.78 -1.85
C GLU A 80 -14.04 18.84 -0.82
N ASN A 81 -15.23 19.31 -1.21
CA ASN A 81 -16.43 19.27 -0.34
C ASN A 81 -17.10 17.89 -0.36
N ILE A 82 -16.31 16.84 -0.08
CA ILE A 82 -16.75 15.45 -0.07
C ILE A 82 -16.62 14.93 1.37
N LYS A 83 -17.65 14.20 1.82
CA LYS A 83 -17.64 13.51 3.12
C LYS A 83 -17.41 12.02 2.91
N ILE A 84 -16.49 11.42 3.66
CA ILE A 84 -16.34 9.97 3.69
C ILE A 84 -17.19 9.39 4.81
N VAL A 85 -17.94 8.33 4.50
CA VAL A 85 -18.65 7.53 5.50
C VAL A 85 -17.81 6.28 5.76
N THR A 86 -17.25 6.16 6.96
CA THR A 86 -16.37 5.03 7.30
C THR A 86 -16.43 4.73 8.79
N ASP A 87 -16.18 3.46 9.14
CA ASP A 87 -15.97 3.01 10.53
C ASP A 87 -14.49 2.70 10.79
N ASP A 88 -13.61 2.97 9.82
CA ASP A 88 -12.19 2.67 9.89
C ASP A 88 -11.41 3.74 10.66
N TYR A 89 -10.83 3.33 11.78
CA TYR A 89 -10.09 4.21 12.69
C TYR A 89 -8.77 4.73 12.08
N ASP A 90 -8.22 4.10 11.04
CA ASP A 90 -6.99 4.60 10.40
C ASP A 90 -7.17 5.97 9.73
N PHE A 91 -8.42 6.44 9.56
CA PHE A 91 -8.74 7.81 9.16
C PHE A 91 -8.46 8.87 10.24
N ALA A 92 -8.23 8.49 11.50
CA ALA A 92 -7.74 9.40 12.55
C ALA A 92 -6.37 10.00 12.22
N ARG A 93 -5.56 9.27 11.45
CA ARG A 93 -4.16 9.60 11.15
C ARG A 93 -4.00 10.46 9.90
N VAL A 94 -5.09 10.97 9.35
CA VAL A 94 -5.08 11.79 8.15
C VAL A 94 -4.65 13.20 8.53
N GLY A 95 -3.45 13.61 8.12
CA GLY A 95 -2.91 14.95 8.37
C GLY A 95 -3.53 16.05 7.51
N GLU A 96 -4.62 15.75 6.80
CA GLU A 96 -5.34 16.63 5.88
C GLU A 96 -6.77 16.85 6.39
N PRO A 97 -7.34 18.05 6.24
CA PRO A 97 -8.69 18.36 6.70
C PRO A 97 -9.73 17.64 5.81
N ILE A 98 -10.16 16.47 6.23
CA ILE A 98 -11.23 15.69 5.59
C ILE A 98 -12.48 15.65 6.48
N SER A 99 -13.66 15.58 5.86
CA SER A 99 -14.92 15.42 6.59
C SER A 99 -15.29 13.95 6.73
N ILE A 100 -15.35 13.44 7.97
CA ILE A 100 -15.65 12.04 8.28
C ILE A 100 -17.04 11.92 8.91
N VAL A 101 -17.87 11.01 8.40
CA VAL A 101 -19.14 10.58 9.00
C VAL A 101 -18.94 9.16 9.49
N THR A 102 -19.06 8.95 10.80
CA THR A 102 -18.72 7.67 11.43
C THR A 102 -19.59 7.35 12.63
N ALA A 103 -19.76 6.05 12.91
CA ALA A 103 -20.30 5.54 14.17
C ALA A 103 -19.19 5.03 15.11
N ASN A 104 -17.93 5.06 14.67
CA ASN A 104 -16.80 4.57 15.43
C ASN A 104 -16.55 5.47 16.64
N SER A 105 -16.80 4.96 17.85
CA SER A 105 -16.66 5.74 19.08
C SER A 105 -15.24 6.27 19.28
N LYS A 106 -14.20 5.53 18.87
CA LYS A 106 -12.82 5.97 19.00
C LYS A 106 -12.50 7.19 18.15
N LEU A 107 -13.03 7.25 16.92
CA LEU A 107 -12.89 8.43 16.06
C LEU A 107 -13.67 9.64 16.61
N LEU A 108 -14.83 9.39 17.20
CA LEU A 108 -15.65 10.45 17.80
C LEU A 108 -15.02 11.03 19.08
N GLU A 109 -14.26 10.24 19.82
CA GLU A 109 -13.55 10.66 21.04
C GLU A 109 -12.27 11.48 20.76
N GLU A 110 -11.69 11.39 19.56
CA GLU A 110 -10.46 12.12 19.16
C GLU A 110 -10.72 13.48 18.48
N ASN A 111 -11.98 13.85 18.24
CA ASN A 111 -12.37 15.16 17.67
C ASN A 111 -12.46 16.28 18.71
#